data_AF-A0AAE6R5T7-F1
#
_entry.id   AF-A0AAE6R5T7-F1
#
_cell.length_a   1.000
_cell.length_b   1.000
_cell.length_c   1.000
_cell.angle_alpha   90.00
_cell.angle_beta   90.00
_cell.angle_gamma   90.00
#
_symmetry.space_group_name_H-M   'P 1'
#
loop_
_entity.id
_entity.type
_entity.pdbx_description
1 polymer ?
#
loop_
_entity_poly.entity_id
_entity_poly.type
_entity_poly.pdbx_seq_one_letter_code
_entity_poly.pdbx_strand_id
1 'polypeptide(L)'
;MIENFATLEDIFADSSFDELVKEIRPKKIERLDPDIEKFQEIVEWVRENGKEPTKSRNMKERKLYSRLKGIRNKPEDWSKYLNYDVFGLLKK
;
A
#
# COMPACT_ATOMS: atom_id res chain seq x y z
N MET A 1 -36.98 -7.29 18.88
CA MET A 1 -36.36 -5.99 18.58
C MET A 1 -35.81 -5.43 19.87
N ILE A 2 -34.49 -5.35 19.97
CA ILE A 2 -33.83 -4.59 21.04
C ILE A 2 -33.68 -3.19 20.47
N GLU A 3 -34.57 -2.27 20.83
CA GLU A 3 -34.57 -0.90 20.29
C GLU A 3 -33.49 0.00 20.92
N ASN A 4 -32.60 -0.57 21.74
CA ASN A 4 -31.51 0.16 22.38
C ASN A 4 -30.28 -0.73 22.58
N PHE A 5 -29.25 -0.53 21.76
CA PHE A 5 -27.99 -1.25 21.85
C PHE A 5 -27.13 -0.64 22.96
N ALA A 6 -26.99 -1.32 24.09
CA ALA A 6 -26.16 -0.87 25.21
C ALA A 6 -24.77 -1.52 25.19
N THR A 7 -24.65 -2.70 24.59
CA THR A 7 -23.41 -3.50 24.52
C THR A 7 -23.18 -4.05 23.11
N LEU A 8 -21.97 -4.55 22.85
CA LEU A 8 -21.64 -5.19 21.57
C LEU A 8 -22.39 -6.52 21.40
N GLU A 9 -22.61 -7.25 22.50
CA GLU A 9 -23.42 -8.45 22.53
C GLU A 9 -24.85 -8.21 22.05
N ASP A 10 -25.45 -7.06 22.41
CA ASP A 10 -26.80 -6.70 21.93
C ASP A 10 -26.84 -6.52 20.40
N ILE A 11 -25.76 -5.98 19.82
CA ILE A 11 -25.62 -5.79 18.37
C ILE A 11 -25.49 -7.15 17.66
N PHE A 12 -24.67 -8.06 18.20
CA PHE A 12 -24.48 -9.40 17.62
C PHE A 12 -25.67 -10.33 17.82
N ALA A 13 -26.47 -10.11 18.87
CA ALA A 13 -27.69 -10.86 19.13
C ALA A 13 -28.90 -10.37 18.31
N ASP A 14 -28.76 -9.27 17.56
CA ASP A 14 -29.84 -8.76 16.74
C ASP A 14 -30.10 -9.68 15.54
N SER A 15 -31.37 -10.07 15.37
CA SER A 15 -31.82 -10.94 14.28
C SER A 15 -31.56 -10.38 12.87
N SER A 16 -31.42 -9.06 12.74
CA SER A 16 -31.10 -8.38 11.48
C SER A 16 -29.60 -8.27 11.21
N PHE A 17 -28.74 -8.55 12.19
CA PHE A 17 -27.29 -8.45 12.07
C PHE A 17 -26.76 -9.33 10.94
N ASP A 18 -27.14 -10.61 10.93
CA ASP A 18 -26.70 -11.59 9.94
C ASP A 18 -27.12 -11.21 8.51
N GLU A 19 -28.30 -10.62 8.35
CA GLU A 19 -28.78 -10.14 7.05
C GLU A 19 -27.98 -8.91 6.58
N LEU A 20 -27.67 -8.00 7.50
CA LEU A 20 -26.93 -6.76 7.23
C LEU A 20 -25.45 -7.02 6.88
N VAL A 21 -24.82 -8.01 7.50
CA VAL A 21 -23.41 -8.34 7.24
C VAL A 21 -23.20 -9.39 6.14
N LYS A 22 -24.29 -9.97 5.61
CA LYS A 22 -24.26 -11.07 4.62
C LYS A 22 -23.43 -10.75 3.37
N GLU A 23 -23.40 -9.49 2.95
CA GLU A 23 -22.68 -9.04 1.77
C GLU A 23 -21.27 -8.50 2.07
N ILE A 24 -20.91 -8.36 3.36
CA ILE A 24 -19.57 -7.95 3.78
C ILE A 24 -18.62 -9.12 3.58
N ARG A 25 -18.10 -9.22 2.35
CA ARG A 25 -17.02 -10.16 2.05
C ARG A 25 -15.73 -9.62 2.69
N PRO A 26 -14.96 -10.43 3.44
CA PRO A 26 -13.63 -10.01 3.84
C PRO A 26 -12.89 -9.58 2.58
N LYS A 27 -12.46 -8.31 2.55
CA LYS A 27 -11.71 -7.77 1.41
C LYS A 27 -10.53 -8.70 1.23
N LYS A 28 -10.45 -9.36 0.07
CA LYS A 28 -9.33 -10.25 -0.24
C LYS A 28 -8.08 -9.38 -0.07
N ILE A 29 -7.30 -9.65 0.97
CA ILE A 29 -6.01 -8.99 1.15
C ILE A 29 -5.16 -9.60 0.07
N GLU A 30 -5.23 -9.04 -1.13
CA GLU A 30 -4.23 -9.28 -2.16
C GLU A 30 -2.94 -8.73 -1.56
N ARG A 31 -2.12 -9.63 -1.00
CA ARG A 31 -0.75 -9.29 -0.64
C ARG A 31 -0.11 -8.84 -1.95
N LEU A 32 0.09 -7.53 -2.06
CA LEU A 32 0.84 -6.95 -3.16
C LEU A 32 2.20 -7.65 -3.19
N ASP A 33 2.74 -7.84 -4.39
CA ASP A 33 4.12 -8.32 -4.55
C ASP A 33 5.01 -7.45 -3.63
N PRO A 34 5.81 -8.04 -2.73
CA PRO A 34 6.68 -7.29 -1.82
C PRO A 34 7.60 -6.30 -2.53
N ASP A 35 7.93 -6.54 -3.80
CA ASP A 35 8.71 -5.60 -4.61
C ASP A 35 7.89 -4.39 -5.05
N ILE A 36 6.60 -4.58 -5.34
CA ILE A 36 5.66 -3.47 -5.62
C ILE A 36 5.50 -2.61 -4.36
N GLU A 37 5.30 -3.21 -3.18
CA GLU A 37 5.18 -2.46 -1.92
C GLU A 37 6.44 -1.60 -1.66
N LYS A 38 7.62 -2.19 -1.87
CA LYS A 38 8.90 -1.47 -1.72
C LYS A 38 9.10 -0.37 -2.75
N PHE A 39 8.52 -0.50 -3.95
CA PHE A 39 8.55 0.55 -4.98
C PHE A 39 7.56 1.67 -4.65
N GLN A 40 6.37 1.33 -4.16
CA GLN A 40 5.40 2.30 -3.65
C GLN A 40 5.97 3.12 -2.48
N GLU A 41 6.82 2.54 -1.62
CA GLU A 41 7.57 3.30 -0.59
C GLU A 41 8.44 4.42 -1.20
N ILE A 42 9.03 4.19 -2.38
CA ILE A 42 9.81 5.20 -3.10
C ILE A 42 8.89 6.25 -3.71
N VAL A 43 7.75 5.84 -4.29
CA VAL A 43 6.74 6.76 -4.84
C VAL A 43 6.20 7.68 -3.75
N GLU A 44 5.91 7.15 -2.56
CA GLU A 44 5.45 7.94 -1.41
C GLU A 44 6.53 8.91 -0.95
N TRP A 45 7.80 8.50 -0.90
CA TRP A 45 8.89 9.41 -0.60
C TRP A 45 8.91 10.62 -1.55
N VAL A 46 8.74 10.39 -2.85
CA VAL A 46 8.70 11.47 -3.86
C VAL A 46 7.48 12.37 -3.62
N ARG A 47 6.33 11.79 -3.29
CA ARG A 47 5.11 12.53 -2.97
C ARG A 47 5.28 13.44 -1.75
N GLU A 48 5.87 12.93 -0.66
CA GLU A 48 6.08 13.67 0.59
C GLU A 48 7.18 14.73 0.48
N ASN A 49 8.27 14.43 -0.25
CA ASN A 49 9.48 15.28 -0.26
C ASN A 49 9.62 16.13 -1.53
N GLY A 50 8.77 15.91 -2.54
CA GLY A 50 8.83 16.59 -3.84
C GLY A 50 10.05 16.21 -4.70
N LYS A 51 10.87 15.26 -4.25
CA LYS A 51 12.09 14.83 -4.95
C LYS A 51 12.39 13.36 -4.70
N GLU A 52 13.15 12.77 -5.62
CA GLU A 52 13.66 11.42 -5.49
C GLU A 52 14.61 11.26 -4.31
N PRO A 53 14.67 10.06 -3.70
CA PRO A 53 15.67 9.79 -2.68
C PRO A 53 17.06 9.89 -3.28
N THR A 54 17.97 10.56 -2.58
CA THR A 54 19.35 10.78 -3.04
C THR A 54 20.37 10.11 -2.13
N LYS A 55 21.65 10.13 -2.53
CA LYS A 55 22.73 9.68 -1.67
C LYS A 55 22.84 10.63 -0.47
N SER A 56 22.35 10.18 0.68
CA SER A 56 22.20 10.99 1.89
C SER A 56 22.81 10.32 3.11
N ARG A 57 23.04 11.10 4.18
CA ARG A 57 23.39 10.57 5.51
C ARG A 57 22.15 10.00 6.23
N ASN A 58 20.94 10.42 5.83
CA ASN A 58 19.71 9.87 6.35
C ASN A 58 19.56 8.40 5.93
N MET A 59 19.42 7.51 6.91
CA MET A 59 19.34 6.07 6.68
C MET A 59 18.15 5.65 5.81
N LYS A 60 16.98 6.29 6.00
CA LYS A 60 15.76 6.01 5.23
C LYS A 60 15.96 6.42 3.77
N GLU A 61 16.37 7.67 3.53
CA GLU A 61 16.62 8.17 2.18
C GLU A 61 17.67 7.34 1.44
N ARG A 62 18.80 7.04 2.11
CA ARG A 62 19.89 6.25 1.53
C ARG A 62 19.43 4.85 1.12
N LYS A 63 18.57 4.21 1.92
CA LYS A 63 17.99 2.89 1.62
C LYS A 63 17.11 2.97 0.36
N LEU A 64 16.23 3.96 0.28
CA LEU A 64 15.35 4.17 -0.86
C LEU A 64 16.12 4.50 -2.14
N TYR A 65 17.16 5.33 -2.04
CA TYR A 65 18.06 5.64 -3.14
C TYR A 65 18.74 4.39 -3.71
N SER A 66 19.36 3.58 -2.85
CA SER A 66 20.01 2.33 -3.29
C SER A 66 19.03 1.37 -3.94
N ARG A 67 17.80 1.29 -3.42
CA ARG A 67 16.75 0.45 -3.99
C ARG A 67 16.31 0.95 -5.37
N LEU A 68 16.01 2.25 -5.50
CA LEU A 68 15.62 2.86 -6.77
C LEU A 68 16.70 2.63 -7.84
N LYS A 69 17.98 2.82 -7.46
CA LYS A 69 19.12 2.52 -8.33
C LYS A 69 19.13 1.04 -8.76
N GLY A 70 18.89 0.11 -7.84
CA GLY A 70 18.84 -1.33 -8.15
C GLY A 70 17.73 -1.67 -9.14
N ILE A 71 16.55 -1.05 -9.01
CA ILE A 71 15.43 -1.23 -9.94
C ILE A 71 15.76 -0.66 -11.32
N ARG A 72 16.34 0.55 -11.39
CA ARG A 72 16.76 1.17 -12.66
C ARG A 72 17.79 0.35 -13.43
N ASN A 73 18.68 -0.34 -12.70
CA ASN A 73 19.71 -1.18 -13.30
C ASN A 73 19.18 -2.49 -13.91
N LYS A 74 17.88 -2.79 -13.80
CA LYS A 74 17.23 -3.98 -14.34
C LYS A 74 16.00 -3.62 -15.18
N PRO A 75 16.18 -2.94 -16.33
CA PRO A 75 15.08 -2.55 -17.20
C PRO A 75 14.22 -3.71 -17.69
N GLU A 76 14.77 -4.91 -17.78
CA GLU A 76 14.07 -6.16 -18.09
C GLU A 76 12.92 -6.47 -17.11
N ASP A 77 13.02 -6.02 -15.86
CA ASP A 77 12.05 -6.28 -14.80
C ASP A 77 11.04 -5.12 -14.63
N TRP A 78 11.08 -4.08 -15.47
CA TRP A 78 10.28 -2.87 -15.25
C TRP A 78 8.78 -3.06 -15.41
N SER A 79 8.35 -4.08 -16.15
CA SER A 79 6.94 -4.33 -16.49
C SER A 79 6.03 -4.33 -15.26
N LYS A 80 6.48 -4.90 -14.12
CA LYS A 80 5.70 -4.96 -12.88
C LYS A 80 5.56 -3.63 -12.13
N TYR A 81 6.41 -2.65 -12.41
CA TYR A 81 6.41 -1.35 -11.75
C TYR A 81 5.70 -0.26 -12.57
N LEU A 82 5.47 -0.46 -13.86
CA LEU A 82 4.92 0.55 -14.78
C LEU A 82 3.60 1.16 -14.29
N ASN A 83 2.68 0.33 -13.79
CA ASN A 83 1.39 0.80 -13.28
C ASN A 83 1.50 1.67 -12.01
N TYR A 84 2.64 1.65 -11.36
CA TYR A 84 2.91 2.39 -10.12
C TYR A 84 3.87 3.55 -10.32
N ASP A 85 4.46 3.70 -11.52
CA ASP A 85 5.48 4.71 -11.80
C ASP A 85 4.89 6.10 -12.13
N VAL A 86 4.14 6.66 -11.18
CA VAL A 86 3.39 7.92 -11.34
C VAL A 86 4.31 9.12 -11.65
N PHE A 87 5.57 9.06 -11.23
CA PHE A 87 6.54 10.15 -11.38
C PHE A 87 7.61 9.90 -12.45
N GLY A 88 7.48 8.84 -13.26
CA GLY A 88 8.46 8.51 -14.32
C GLY A 88 9.85 8.23 -13.76
N LEU A 89 9.92 7.53 -12.63
CA LEU A 89 11.13 7.19 -11.91
C LEU A 89 11.95 6.13 -12.63
N LEU A 90 11.38 5.28 -13.49
CA LEU A 90 12.15 4.18 -14.07
C LEU A 90 13.16 4.66 -15.12
N LYS A 91 12.78 5.61 -15.99
CA LYS A 91 13.54 6.04 -17.18
C LYS A 91 14.51 7.22 -16.95
N LYS A 92 15.19 7.29 -15.80
CA LYS A 92 16.12 8.39 -15.46
C LYS A 92 17.56 7.95 -15.29
#